data_AF-A0A929GWF5-F1
#
_entry.id   AF-A0A929GWF5-F1
#
_cell.length_a   1.000
_cell.length_b   1.000
_cell.length_c   1.000
_cell.angle_alpha   90.00
_cell.angle_beta   90.00
_cell.angle_gamma   90.00
#
_symmetry.space_group_name_H-M   'P 1'
#
loop_
_entity.id
_entity.type
_entity.pdbx_description
1 polymer ?
#
loop_
_entity_poly.entity_id
_entity_poly.type
_entity_poly.pdbx_seq_one_letter_code
_entity_poly.pdbx_strand_id
1 'polypeptide(L)'
;MPRLSRRGKIIVIALAAILLLALGRLLLAVPEPEVSLPAEEVFSIAGFPITNTVLAAWLTILVLGGVAYAATRRMKLVPKGLQNVVE
;
A
#
# COMPACT_ATOMS: atom_id res chain seq x y z
N MET A 1 31.89 28.35 -39.04
CA MET A 1 31.64 27.33 -38.00
C MET A 1 32.09 27.89 -36.65
N PRO A 2 31.18 28.31 -35.76
CA PRO A 2 31.58 28.84 -34.45
C PRO A 2 32.25 27.72 -33.65
N ARG A 3 33.54 27.88 -33.35
CA ARG A 3 34.31 26.93 -32.55
C ARG A 3 33.86 27.05 -31.09
N LEU A 4 33.10 26.06 -30.63
CA LEU A 4 32.63 26.01 -29.25
C LEU A 4 33.83 25.97 -28.29
N SER A 5 33.88 26.92 -27.36
CA SER A 5 34.94 27.00 -26.34
C SER A 5 35.00 25.71 -25.51
N ARG A 6 36.16 25.40 -24.90
CA ARG A 6 36.29 24.20 -24.04
C ARG A 6 35.17 24.10 -23.00
N ARG A 7 34.74 25.22 -22.42
CA ARG A 7 33.62 25.30 -21.46
C ARG A 7 32.27 25.01 -22.12
N GLY A 8 32.02 25.51 -23.33
CA GLY A 8 30.80 25.23 -24.07
C GLY A 8 30.65 23.75 -24.45
N LYS A 9 31.75 23.08 -24.83
CA LYS A 9 31.74 21.63 -25.11
C LYS A 9 31.36 20.80 -23.88
N ILE A 10 31.88 21.18 -22.71
CA ILE A 10 31.55 20.51 -21.44
C ILE A 10 30.05 20.63 -21.14
N ILE A 11 29.47 21.82 -21.33
CA ILE A 11 28.04 22.06 -21.10
C ILE A 11 27.18 21.21 -22.04
N VAL A 12 27.52 21.15 -23.33
CA VAL A 12 26.77 20.34 -24.32
C VAL A 12 26.85 18.85 -23.99
N ILE A 13 28.04 18.35 -23.62
CA ILE A 13 28.21 16.95 -23.23
C ILE A 13 27.41 16.64 -21.96
N ALA A 14 27.43 17.53 -20.96
CA ALA A 14 26.66 17.36 -19.74
C ALA A 14 25.14 17.32 -20.02
N LEU A 15 24.64 18.22 -20.86
CA LEU A 15 23.23 18.25 -21.25
C LEU A 15 22.82 16.99 -22.04
N ALA A 16 23.66 16.53 -22.95
CA ALA A 16 23.41 15.29 -23.69
C ALA A 16 23.40 14.07 -22.75
N ALA A 17 24.29 14.02 -21.76
CA ALA A 17 24.31 12.96 -20.76
C ALA A 17 23.06 12.98 -19.88
N ILE A 18 22.62 14.16 -19.42
CA ILE A 18 21.39 14.32 -18.63
C ILE A 18 20.17 13.87 -19.44
N LEU A 19 20.09 14.28 -20.72
CA LEU A 19 19.01 13.89 -21.61
C LEU A 19 18.96 12.37 -21.82
N LEU A 20 20.13 11.75 -22.01
CA LEU A 20 20.25 10.31 -22.20
C LEU A 20 19.84 9.53 -20.95
N LEU A 21 20.22 10.00 -19.76
CA LEU A 21 19.79 9.40 -18.49
C LEU A 21 18.28 9.53 -18.26
N ALA A 22 17.70 10.69 -18.57
CA ALA A 22 16.27 10.92 -18.44
C ALA A 22 15.47 10.04 -19.43
N LEU A 23 15.94 9.94 -20.68
CA LEU A 23 15.32 9.11 -21.70
C LEU A 23 15.44 7.62 -21.36
N GLY A 24 16.58 7.20 -20.79
CA GLY A 24 16.77 5.84 -20.30
C GLY A 24 15.76 5.45 -19.22
N ARG A 25 15.51 6.34 -18.25
CA ARG A 25 14.49 6.08 -17.21
C ARG A 25 13.06 6.02 -17.77
N LEU A 26 12.76 6.83 -18.78
CA LEU A 26 11.42 6.85 -19.37
C LEU A 26 11.14 5.62 -20.25
N LEU A 27 12.13 5.17 -21.03
CA LEU A 27 11.97 4.06 -21.96
C LEU A 27 12.22 2.68 -21.32
N LEU A 28 13.03 2.61 -20.26
CA LEU A 28 13.43 1.37 -19.59
C LEU A 28 12.93 1.33 -18.14
N ALA A 29 11.75 1.88 -17.87
CA ALA A 29 11.10 1.74 -16.58
C ALA A 29 10.80 0.25 -16.32
N VAL A 30 11.73 -0.44 -15.67
CA VAL A 30 11.56 -1.83 -15.26
C VAL A 30 10.65 -1.84 -14.04
N PRO A 31 9.54 -2.61 -14.05
CA PRO A 31 8.72 -2.77 -12.86
C PRO A 31 9.58 -3.35 -11.75
N GLU A 32 9.50 -2.76 -10.56
CA GLU A 32 10.19 -3.31 -9.40
C GLU A 32 9.63 -4.71 -9.10
N PRO A 33 10.49 -5.71 -8.78
CA PRO A 33 10.01 -7.03 -8.40
C PRO A 33 9.15 -6.91 -7.14
N GLU A 34 7.88 -7.31 -7.24
CA GLU A 34 6.97 -7.31 -6.10
C GLU A 34 7.39 -8.40 -5.11
N VAL A 35 7.78 -7.99 -3.90
CA VAL A 35 8.04 -8.91 -2.80
C VAL A 35 6.71 -9.25 -2.15
N SER A 36 6.10 -10.36 -2.58
CA SER A 36 4.90 -10.92 -1.94
C SER A 36 5.30 -11.91 -0.85
N LEU A 37 5.18 -11.51 0.41
CA LEU A 37 5.36 -12.41 1.55
C LEU A 37 4.03 -13.10 1.84
N PRO A 38 3.97 -14.44 1.79
CA PRO A 38 2.75 -15.17 2.12
C PRO A 38 2.39 -14.99 3.60
N ALA A 39 1.10 -15.14 3.92
CA ALA A 39 0.66 -15.16 5.30
C ALA A 39 1.30 -16.33 6.06
N GLU A 40 1.94 -16.02 7.18
CA GLU A 40 2.65 -17.01 7.99
C GLU A 40 1.65 -17.88 8.76
N GLU A 41 1.84 -19.20 8.69
CA GLU A 41 1.08 -20.16 9.49
C GLU A 41 1.49 -20.06 10.95
N VAL A 42 0.51 -19.86 11.83
CA VAL A 42 0.74 -19.85 13.28
C VAL A 42 0.54 -21.27 13.85
N PHE A 43 -0.50 -21.96 13.40
CA PHE A 43 -0.79 -23.35 13.73
C PHE A 43 -1.81 -23.93 12.73
N SER A 44 -2.04 -25.24 12.75
CA SER A 44 -3.05 -25.89 11.93
C SER A 44 -4.07 -26.66 12.78
N ILE A 45 -5.33 -26.66 12.34
CA ILE A 45 -6.41 -27.44 12.94
C ILE A 45 -6.98 -28.36 11.86
N ALA A 46 -7.00 -29.67 12.11
CA ALA A 46 -7.57 -30.66 11.18
C ALA A 46 -7.07 -30.55 9.72
N GLY A 47 -5.81 -30.15 9.54
CA GLY A 47 -5.20 -29.94 8.21
C GLY A 47 -5.49 -28.58 7.57
N PHE A 48 -6.19 -27.68 8.26
CA PHE A 48 -6.39 -26.30 7.83
C PHE A 48 -5.38 -25.37 8.52
N PRO A 49 -4.51 -24.66 7.76
CA PRO A 49 -3.54 -23.73 8.33
C PRO A 49 -4.21 -22.44 8.79
N ILE A 50 -4.03 -22.10 10.06
CA ILE A 50 -4.44 -20.84 10.66
C ILE A 50 -3.28 -19.86 10.53
N THR A 51 -3.40 -18.92 9.59
CA THR A 51 -2.39 -17.89 9.36
C THR A 51 -2.64 -16.64 10.18
N ASN A 52 -1.62 -15.80 10.31
CA ASN A 52 -1.73 -14.48 10.96
C ASN A 52 -2.88 -13.63 10.38
N THR A 53 -3.15 -13.75 9.08
CA THR A 53 -4.20 -13.02 8.37
C THR A 53 -5.59 -13.55 8.73
N VAL A 54 -5.74 -14.88 8.90
CA VAL A 54 -6.99 -15.48 9.39
C VAL A 54 -7.30 -15.01 10.82
N LEU A 55 -6.30 -15.00 11.70
CA LEU A 55 -6.46 -14.49 13.07
C LEU A 55 -6.85 -13.01 13.10
N ALA A 56 -6.20 -12.18 12.27
CA ALA A 56 -6.55 -10.77 12.14
C ALA A 56 -7.99 -10.59 11.65
N ALA A 57 -8.41 -11.36 10.65
CA ALA A 57 -9.78 -11.31 10.12
C ALA A 57 -10.83 -11.67 11.19
N TRP A 58 -10.59 -12.73 11.98
CA TRP A 58 -11.49 -13.09 13.09
C TRP A 58 -11.54 -12.02 14.17
N LEU A 59 -10.39 -11.43 14.52
CA LEU A 59 -10.36 -10.31 15.45
C LEU A 59 -11.19 -9.13 14.92
N THR A 60 -11.04 -8.77 13.65
CA THR A 60 -11.85 -7.72 13.01
C THR A 60 -13.34 -8.05 13.09
N ILE A 61 -13.74 -9.29 12.75
CA ILE A 61 -15.14 -9.73 12.82
C ILE A 61 -15.69 -9.61 14.25
N LEU A 62 -14.93 -10.05 15.26
CA LEU A 62 -15.33 -9.97 16.66
C LEU A 62 -15.47 -8.52 17.13
N VAL A 63 -14.55 -7.64 16.74
CA VAL A 63 -14.61 -6.21 17.10
C VAL A 63 -15.80 -5.55 16.43
N LEU A 64 -15.97 -5.70 15.11
CA LEU A 64 -17.08 -5.10 14.39
C LEU A 64 -18.43 -5.66 14.86
N GLY A 65 -18.53 -6.98 15.01
CA GLY A 65 -19.73 -7.62 15.54
C GLY A 65 -20.05 -7.18 16.97
N GLY A 66 -19.03 -7.07 17.82
CA GLY A 66 -19.17 -6.58 19.20
C GLY A 66 -19.61 -5.11 19.26
N VAL A 67 -19.05 -4.25 18.41
CA VAL A 67 -19.44 -2.83 18.30
C VAL A 67 -20.87 -2.72 17.77
N ALA A 68 -21.20 -3.45 16.71
CA ALA A 68 -22.55 -3.47 16.14
C ALA A 68 -23.58 -3.96 17.16
N TYR A 69 -23.28 -5.04 17.89
CA TYR A 69 -24.13 -5.53 18.97
C TYR A 69 -24.27 -4.50 20.10
N ALA A 70 -23.18 -3.88 20.54
CA ALA A 70 -23.21 -2.87 21.59
C ALA A 70 -24.01 -1.62 21.19
N ALA A 71 -23.93 -1.20 19.93
CA ALA A 71 -24.70 -0.09 19.39
C ALA A 71 -26.19 -0.44 19.27
N THR A 72 -26.53 -1.66 18.85
CA THR A 72 -27.90 -2.06 18.53
C THR A 72 -28.70 -2.68 19.69
N ARG A 73 -28.04 -3.23 20.72
CA ARG A 73 -28.71 -3.93 21.84
C ARG A 73 -29.72 -3.10 22.63
N ARG A 74 -29.71 -1.76 22.49
CA ARG A 74 -30.64 -0.81 23.14
C ARG A 74 -31.04 0.31 22.17
N MET A 75 -31.52 -0.04 20.96
CA MET A 75 -31.98 0.95 19.96
C MET A 75 -33.13 1.82 20.43
N LYS A 76 -33.06 3.10 20.07
CA LYS A 76 -34.09 4.10 20.31
C LYS A 76 -34.51 4.70 18.97
N LEU A 77 -35.78 5.12 18.88
CA LEU A 77 -36.32 5.81 17.69
C LEU A 77 -35.54 7.08 17.33
N VAL A 78 -35.02 7.80 18.31
CA VAL A 78 -34.11 8.94 18.09
C VAL A 78 -32.70 8.47 18.50
N PRO A 79 -31.76 8.35 17.56
CA PRO A 79 -30.45 7.78 17.82
C PRO A 79 -29.66 8.65 18.80
N LYS A 80 -28.91 7.99 19.69
CA LYS A 80 -28.03 8.62 20.69
C LYS A 80 -26.80 7.74 20.95
N GLY A 81 -25.68 8.35 21.34
CA GLY A 81 -24.48 7.63 21.77
C GLY A 81 -23.83 6.83 20.64
N LEU A 82 -23.59 5.52 20.84
CA LEU A 82 -22.96 4.66 19.85
C LEU A 82 -23.78 4.48 18.56
N GLN A 83 -25.10 4.60 18.61
CA GLN A 83 -25.93 4.61 17.39
C GLN A 83 -25.51 5.74 16.45
N ASN A 84 -25.25 6.95 16.96
CA ASN A 84 -24.83 8.09 16.13
C ASN A 84 -23.51 7.89 15.39
N VAL A 85 -22.69 6.92 15.80
CA VAL A 85 -21.38 6.65 15.20
C VAL A 85 -21.47 5.52 14.17
N VAL A 86 -22.42 4.60 14.35
CA VAL A 86 -22.48 3.33 13.60
C VAL A 86 -23.63 3.30 12.59
N GLU A 87 -24.75 3.96 12.90
CA GLU A 87 -25.95 4.12 12.05
C GLU A 87 -25.84 5.37 11.17
#